data_AF-A0A7X5QQP3-F1
#
_entry.id   AF-A0A7X5QQP3-F1
#
_cell.length_a   1.000
_cell.length_b   1.000
_cell.length_c   1.000
_cell.angle_alpha   90.00
_cell.angle_beta   90.00
_cell.angle_gamma   90.00
#
_symmetry.space_group_name_H-M   'P 1'
#
loop_
_entity.id
_entity.type
_entity.pdbx_description
1 polymer ?
#
loop_
_entity_poly.entity_id
_entity_poly.type
_entity_poly.pdbx_seq_one_letter_code
_entity_poly.pdbx_strand_id
1 'polypeptide(L)' 'MSNRTPMFQAGYNAAVHGRMRIPAHCPVFQDFLSQIGNGSCIQEVREWIRGFETRIDEVCELLLENERTGQS' A
#
# COMPACT_ATOMS: atom_id res chain seq x y z
N MET A 1 2.74 -9.81 16.10
CA MET A 1 3.05 -9.82 14.65
C MET A 1 1.83 -9.30 13.92
N SER A 2 1.88 -8.10 13.35
CA SER A 2 0.73 -7.57 12.60
C SER A 2 0.50 -8.46 11.38
N ASN A 3 -0.66 -9.13 11.34
CA ASN A 3 -1.08 -9.99 10.24
C ASN A 3 -1.41 -9.12 9.02
N ARG A 4 -0.39 -8.59 8.35
CA ARG A 4 -0.55 -7.79 7.13
C ARG A 4 -0.75 -8.75 5.95
N THR A 5 -1.81 -8.54 5.17
CA THR A 5 -2.08 -9.32 3.97
C THR A 5 -0.99 -9.06 2.91
N PRO A 6 -0.72 -10.00 1.97
CA PRO A 6 0.20 -9.76 0.88
C PRO A 6 -0.15 -8.50 0.06
N MET A 7 -1.45 -8.22 -0.09
CA MET A 7 -1.95 -7.02 -0.78
C MET A 7 -1.66 -5.75 0.00
N PHE A 8 -1.87 -5.75 1.32
CA PHE A 8 -1.47 -4.64 2.17
C PHE A 8 0.02 -4.32 2.00
N GLN A 9 0.88 -5.34 2.07
CA GLN A 9 2.32 -5.12 1.94
C GLN A 9 2.71 -4.61 0.55
N ALA A 10 2.04 -5.08 -0.50
CA ALA A 10 2.24 -4.61 -1.86
C ALA A 10 1.88 -3.13 -2.02
N GLY A 11 0.76 -2.68 -1.45
CA GLY A 11 0.36 -1.27 -1.44
C GLY A 11 1.31 -0.39 -0.64
N TYR A 12 1.72 -0.86 0.54
CA TYR A 12 2.70 -0.16 1.38
C TYR A 12 4.03 0.03 0.64
N ASN A 13 4.55 -1.01 -0.01
CA ASN A 13 5.79 -0.94 -0.77
C ASN A 13 5.68 -0.02 -2.00
N ALA A 14 4.52 0.00 -2.67
CA ALA A 14 4.26 0.92 -3.78
C ALA A 14 4.43 2.39 -3.35
N ALA A 15 3.86 2.75 -2.19
CA ALA A 15 4.04 4.06 -1.60
C ALA A 15 5.51 4.34 -1.20
N VAL A 16 6.21 3.38 -0.58
CA VAL A 16 7.64 3.51 -0.20
C VAL A 16 8.52 3.85 -1.41
N HIS A 17 8.29 3.21 -2.55
CA HIS A 17 9.10 3.41 -3.75
C HIS A 17 8.61 4.55 -4.64
N GLY A 18 7.54 5.26 -4.26
CA GLY A 18 6.91 6.27 -5.11
C GLY A 18 6.42 5.73 -6.45
N ARG A 19 6.19 4.41 -6.55
CA ARG A 19 5.85 3.71 -7.79
C ARG A 19 4.43 3.17 -7.70
N MET A 20 3.63 3.52 -8.71
CA MET A 20 2.25 3.10 -8.96
C MET A 20 1.18 3.57 -7.97
N ARG A 21 0.14 4.19 -8.55
CA ARG A 21 -1.08 4.65 -7.87
C ARG A 21 -2.28 3.72 -8.05
N ILE A 22 -2.14 2.63 -8.81
CA ILE A 22 -3.27 1.77 -9.21
C ILE A 22 -2.92 0.30 -8.94
N PRO A 23 -3.71 -0.42 -8.12
CA PRO A 23 -3.49 -1.84 -7.79
C PRO A 23 -3.35 -2.73 -9.03
N ALA A 24 -4.11 -2.43 -10.09
CA ALA A 24 -4.11 -3.20 -11.33
C ALA A 24 -2.74 -3.32 -12.00
N HIS A 25 -1.77 -2.45 -11.72
CA HIS A 25 -0.42 -2.58 -12.29
C HIS A 25 0.59 -3.22 -11.34
N CYS A 26 0.19 -3.55 -10.11
CA CYS A 26 1.03 -4.25 -9.15
C CYS A 26 1.23 -5.70 -9.61
N PRO A 27 2.49 -6.20 -9.74
CA PRO A 27 2.75 -7.59 -10.11
C PRO A 27 2.05 -8.58 -9.17
N VAL A 28 2.07 -8.31 -7.87
CA VAL A 28 1.40 -9.16 -6.86
C VAL A 28 -0.12 -9.22 -7.11
N PHE A 29 -0.72 -8.11 -7.56
CA PHE A 29 -2.15 -8.06 -7.88
C PHE A 29 -2.45 -8.76 -9.21
N GLN A 30 -1.58 -8.65 -10.21
CA GLN A 30 -1.69 -9.39 -11.48
C GLN A 30 -1.59 -10.91 -11.26
N ASP A 31 -0.64 -11.35 -10.45
CA ASP A 31 -0.51 -12.76 -10.07
C ASP A 31 -1.76 -13.25 -9.33
N PHE A 32 -2.30 -12.43 -8.44
CA PHE A 32 -3.57 -12.73 -7.77
C PHE A 32 -4.73 -12.87 -8.76
N LEU A 33 -4.92 -11.91 -9.68
CA LEU A 33 -5.97 -11.96 -10.69
C LEU A 33 -5.91 -13.23 -11.55
N SER A 34 -4.70 -13.71 -11.87
CA SER A 34 -4.52 -14.94 -12.63
C SER A 34 -5.02 -16.21 -11.89
N GLN A 35 -5.14 -16.14 -10.57
CA GLN A 35 -5.52 -17.26 -9.71
C GLN A 35 -7.02 -17.26 -9.35
N ILE A 36 -7.70 -16.11 -9.35
CA ILE A 36 -9.09 -16.03 -8.88
C ILE A 36 -10.15 -16.44 -9.91
N GLY A 37 -9.79 -16.51 -11.19
CA GLY A 37 -10.74 -16.75 -12.28
C GLY A 37 -11.83 -15.65 -12.34
N ASN A 38 -13.10 -16.04 -12.12
CA ASN A 38 -14.26 -15.14 -12.12
C ASN A 38 -14.63 -14.60 -10.71
N GLY A 39 -13.76 -14.79 -9.71
CA GLY A 39 -13.96 -14.29 -8.34
C GLY A 39 -13.91 -12.76 -8.23
N SER A 40 -14.47 -12.22 -7.15
CA SER A 40 -14.34 -10.79 -6.81
C SER A 40 -12.96 -10.53 -6.18
N CYS A 41 -12.30 -9.46 -6.60
CA CYS A 41 -11.02 -8.98 -6.04
C CYS A 41 -11.15 -7.70 -5.21
N ILE A 42 -12.38 -7.31 -4.85
CA ILE A 42 -12.63 -6.03 -4.16
C ILE A 42 -11.90 -5.97 -2.81
N GLN A 43 -11.82 -7.09 -2.08
CA GLN A 43 -11.16 -7.11 -0.78
C GLN A 43 -9.64 -6.89 -0.92
N GLU A 44 -9.03 -7.46 -1.95
CA GLU A 44 -7.61 -7.33 -2.26
C GLU A 44 -7.26 -5.93 -2.72
N VAL A 45 -8.13 -5.31 -3.53
CA VAL A 45 -8.02 -3.89 -3.88
C VAL A 45 -8.06 -3.02 -2.63
N ARG A 46 -9.01 -3.27 -1.71
CA ARG A 46 -9.14 -2.52 -0.45
C ARG A 46 -7.90 -2.67 0.43
N GLU A 47 -7.39 -3.88 0.57
CA GLU A 47 -6.17 -4.14 1.35
C GLU A 47 -4.95 -3.45 0.74
N TRP A 48 -4.82 -3.45 -0.59
CA TRP A 48 -3.76 -2.72 -1.28
C TRP A 48 -3.85 -1.21 -1.02
N ILE A 49 -5.04 -0.61 -1.19
CA ILE A 49 -5.26 0.83 -0.94
C ILE A 49 -4.91 1.18 0.51
N ARG A 50 -5.39 0.39 1.46
CA ARG A 50 -5.12 0.57 2.89
C ARG A 50 -3.62 0.56 3.19
N GLY A 51 -2.86 -0.36 2.58
CA GLY A 51 -1.41 -0.40 2.73
C GLY A 51 -0.71 0.84 2.19
N PHE A 52 -1.15 1.32 1.01
CA PHE A 52 -0.62 2.52 0.38
C PHE A 52 -0.87 3.76 1.25
N GLU A 53 -2.13 3.97 1.66
CA GLU A 53 -2.54 5.10 2.51
C GLU A 53 -1.79 5.10 3.84
N THR A 54 -1.65 3.94 4.51
CA THR A 54 -0.89 3.82 5.76
C THR A 54 0.52 4.39 5.63
N ARG A 55 1.23 4.08 4.53
CA ARG A 55 2.59 4.60 4.35
C ARG A 55 2.60 6.10 4.13
N ILE A 56 1.62 6.64 3.40
CA ILE A 56 1.49 8.09 3.18
C ILE A 56 1.27 8.79 4.52
N ASP A 57 0.38 8.27 5.36
CA ASP A 57 0.11 8.82 6.69
C ASP A 57 1.38 8.83 7.56
N GLU A 58 2.14 7.73 7.59
CA GLU A 58 3.43 7.67 8.30
C GLU A 58 4.45 8.70 7.78
N VAL A 59 4.48 8.98 6.47
CA VAL A 59 5.34 10.05 5.91
C VAL A 59 4.87 11.43 6.38
N CYS A 60 3.56 11.67 6.34
CA CYS A 60 2.97 12.93 6.77
C CYS A 60 3.26 13.21 8.25
N GLU A 61 3.11 12.21 9.12
CA GLU A 61 3.42 12.31 10.55
C GLU A 61 4.89 12.69 10.77
N LEU A 62 5.82 12.00 10.12
CA LEU A 62 7.26 12.32 10.22
C LEU A 62 7.59 13.74 9.74
N LEU A 63 6.99 14.19 8.63
CA LEU A 63 7.21 15.54 8.13
C LEU A 63 6.69 16.59 9.14
N LEU A 64 5.50 16.37 9.71
CA LEU A 64 4.94 17.26 10.71
C LEU A 64 5.76 17.28 12.01
N GLU A 65 6.34 16.16 12.42
CA GLU A 65 7.22 16.08 13.58
C GLU A 65 8.55 16.81 13.37
N ASN A 66 9.16 16.68 12.18
CA ASN A 66 10.40 17.39 11.83
C ASN A 66 10.19 18.91 11.85
N GLU A 67 9.08 19.41 11.28
CA GLU A 67 8.71 20.83 11.33
C GLU A 67 8.51 21.34 12.76
N ARG A 68 7.90 20.53 13.64
CA ARG A 68 7.68 20.89 15.06
C ARG A 68 8.96 20.92 15.88
N THR A 69 9.94 20.08 15.54
CA THR A 69 11.19 19.92 16.30
C THR A 69 12.35 20.74 15.72
N GLY A 70 12.17 21.34 14.55
CA GLY A 70 13.20 22.13 13.86
C GLY A 70 14.38 21.28 13.34
N GLN A 71 14.20 19.95 13.25
CA GLN A 71 15.20 19.05 12.70
C GLN A 71 15.07 19.05 11.17
N SER A 72 16.05 19.65 10.49
CA SER A 72 16.19 19.70 9.03
C SER A 72 17.46 18.99 8.57
#